data_AF-A0A4Q3AU19-F1
#
_entry.id   AF-A0A4Q3AU19-F1
#
_cell.length_a   1.000
_cell.length_b   1.000
_cell.length_c   1.000
_cell.angle_alpha   90.00
_cell.angle_beta   90.00
_cell.angle_gamma   90.00
#
_symmetry.space_group_name_H-M   'P 1'
#
loop_
_entity.id
_entity.type
_entity.pdbx_description
1 polymer ?
#
loop_
_entity_poly.entity_id
_entity_poly.type
_entity_poly.pdbx_seq_one_letter_code
_entity_poly.pdbx_strand_id
1 'polypeptide(L)'
;MSVLQTAKLWLIDHVGLARDALHIHVGLLIFVGSALIFRWPVRSWKPWAVVLAAATLGEAWDLRDSGAYHTRIDLLGNWKDLWNTMLWPTGLLLLARFTPLLDRPAIPD
;
A
#
# COMPACT_ATOMS: atom_id res chain seq x y z
N MET A 1 5.50 18.11 -24.43
CA MET A 1 4.94 17.72 -23.12
C MET A 1 3.63 17.01 -23.37
N SER A 2 3.49 15.76 -22.92
CA SER A 2 2.30 14.94 -23.18
C SER A 2 1.08 15.47 -22.40
N VAL A 3 -0.09 15.44 -23.02
CA VAL A 3 -1.38 15.81 -22.37
C VAL A 3 -1.62 14.99 -21.10
N LEU A 4 -1.16 13.73 -21.10
CA LEU A 4 -1.23 12.84 -19.93
C LEU A 4 -0.35 13.32 -18.77
N GLN A 5 0.80 13.92 -19.08
CA GLN A 5 1.75 14.43 -18.09
C GLN A 5 1.23 15.73 -17.46
N THR A 6 0.52 16.53 -18.25
CA THR A 6 -0.14 17.76 -17.79
C THR A 6 -1.36 17.43 -16.91
N ALA A 7 -2.16 16.43 -17.29
CA ALA A 7 -3.24 15.92 -16.45
C ALA A 7 -2.73 15.34 -15.13
N LYS A 8 -1.59 14.62 -15.16
CA LYS A 8 -0.94 14.06 -13.96
C LYS A 8 -0.44 15.17 -13.02
N LEU A 9 0.23 16.19 -13.56
CA LEU A 9 0.68 17.36 -12.77
C LEU A 9 -0.50 18.15 -12.20
N TRP A 10 -1.55 18.37 -13.00
CA TRP A 10 -2.76 19.06 -12.55
C TRP A 10 -3.48 18.29 -11.44
N LEU A 11 -3.55 16.96 -11.54
CA LEU A 11 -4.12 16.11 -10.49
C LEU A 11 -3.27 16.11 -9.21
N ILE A 12 -1.94 16.13 -9.33
CA ILE A 12 -1.02 16.25 -8.19
C ILE A 12 -1.17 17.61 -7.50
N ASP A 13 -1.36 18.69 -8.27
CA ASP A 13 -1.40 20.07 -7.77
C ASP A 13 -2.78 20.46 -7.20
N HIS A 14 -3.88 19.90 -7.74
CA HIS A 14 -5.25 20.25 -7.33
C HIS A 14 -5.89 19.30 -6.32
N VAL A 15 -5.40 18.06 -6.17
CA VAL A 15 -6.03 17.09 -5.24
C VAL A 15 -5.38 17.15 -3.85
N GLY A 16 -4.13 17.59 -3.72
CA GLY A 16 -3.46 17.63 -2.41
C GLY A 16 -3.33 16.26 -1.72
N LEU A 17 -3.77 15.16 -2.35
CA LEU A 17 -3.35 13.82 -2.01
C LEU A 17 -1.92 13.70 -2.49
N ALA A 18 -0.98 14.02 -1.60
CA ALA A 18 0.41 13.69 -1.77
C ALA A 18 0.53 12.28 -2.37
N ARG A 19 1.42 12.07 -3.33
CA ARG A 19 1.76 10.74 -3.90
C ARG A 19 1.83 9.66 -2.80
N ASP A 20 2.35 10.06 -1.65
CA ASP A 20 2.40 9.30 -0.40
C ASP A 20 1.03 8.73 0.07
N ALA A 21 -0.03 9.54 0.04
CA ALA A 21 -1.36 9.15 0.51
C ALA A 21 -2.01 8.09 -0.37
N LEU A 22 -1.81 8.13 -1.69
CA LEU A 22 -2.33 7.12 -2.60
C LEU A 22 -1.76 5.73 -2.28
N HIS A 23 -0.45 5.66 -2.04
CA HIS A 23 0.24 4.42 -1.68
C HIS A 23 -0.28 3.83 -0.36
N ILE A 24 -0.54 4.67 0.65
CA ILE A 24 -1.16 4.24 1.91
C ILE A 24 -2.54 3.60 1.66
N HIS A 25 -3.40 4.25 0.87
CA HIS A 25 -4.75 3.76 0.61
C HIS A 25 -4.75 2.46 -0.20
N VAL A 26 -3.89 2.37 -1.22
CA VAL A 26 -3.73 1.14 -2.02
C VAL A 26 -3.23 -0.01 -1.15
N GLY A 27 -2.22 0.22 -0.30
CA GLY A 27 -1.73 -0.78 0.65
C GLY A 27 -2.83 -1.30 1.59
N LEU A 28 -3.63 -0.38 2.13
CA LEU A 28 -4.76 -0.72 3.01
C LEU A 28 -5.86 -1.49 2.25
N LEU A 29 -6.19 -1.06 1.03
CA LEU A 29 -7.20 -1.69 0.20
C LEU A 29 -6.81 -3.12 -0.17
N ILE A 30 -5.54 -3.36 -0.50
CA ILE A 30 -5.00 -4.70 -0.79
C ILE A 30 -5.01 -5.56 0.47
N PHE A 31 -4.64 -4.99 1.63
CA PHE A 31 -4.66 -5.70 2.90
C PHE A 31 -6.07 -6.17 3.27
N VAL A 32 -7.03 -5.25 3.30
CA VAL A 32 -8.43 -5.54 3.66
C VAL A 32 -9.07 -6.40 2.57
N GLY A 33 -8.83 -6.10 1.29
CA GLY A 33 -9.37 -6.83 0.16
C GLY A 33 -8.89 -8.28 0.13
N SER A 34 -7.60 -8.54 0.35
CA SER A 34 -7.07 -9.91 0.43
C SER A 34 -7.63 -10.66 1.64
N ALA A 35 -7.72 -10.01 2.81
CA ALA A 35 -8.35 -10.61 3.98
C ALA A 35 -9.83 -10.95 3.73
N LEU A 36 -10.58 -10.09 3.02
CA LEU A 36 -11.99 -10.28 2.72
C LEU A 36 -12.22 -11.38 1.67
N ILE A 37 -11.51 -11.32 0.54
CA ILE A 37 -11.65 -12.25 -0.58
C ILE A 37 -11.27 -13.67 -0.15
N PHE A 38 -10.12 -13.82 0.51
CA PHE A 38 -9.62 -15.13 0.94
C PHE A 38 -10.15 -15.54 2.32
N ARG A 39 -10.97 -14.67 2.95
CA ARG A 39 -11.50 -14.84 4.32
C ARG A 39 -10.39 -15.16 5.33
N TRP A 40 -9.21 -14.60 5.13
CA TRP A 40 -8.07 -14.80 6.02
C TRP A 40 -8.23 -13.92 7.25
N PRO A 41 -7.90 -14.46 8.45
CA PRO A 41 -7.90 -13.63 9.64
C PRO A 41 -6.87 -12.52 9.46
N VAL A 42 -7.22 -11.31 9.87
CA VAL A 42 -6.38 -10.11 9.80
C VAL A 42 -5.07 -10.28 10.59
N ARG A 43 -5.09 -11.20 11.56
CA ARG A 43 -3.95 -11.64 12.38
C ARG A 43 -2.97 -12.56 11.65
N SER A 44 -3.36 -13.08 10.49
CA SER A 44 -2.51 -13.93 9.66
C SER A 44 -1.43 -13.09 8.98
N TRP A 45 -0.26 -13.68 8.79
CA TRP A 45 0.81 -13.06 8.00
C TRP A 45 0.50 -13.05 6.50
N LYS A 46 -0.53 -13.79 6.04
CA LYS A 46 -0.86 -13.94 4.61
C LYS A 46 -1.31 -12.62 3.93
N PRO A 47 -2.30 -11.86 4.45
CA PRO A 47 -2.67 -10.57 3.87
C PRO A 47 -1.49 -9.59 3.84
N TRP A 48 -0.66 -9.60 4.88
CA TRP A 48 0.56 -8.77 4.93
C TRP A 48 1.56 -9.14 3.84
N ALA A 49 1.80 -10.44 3.60
CA ALA A 49 2.68 -10.89 2.52
C ALA A 49 2.16 -10.50 1.13
N VAL A 50 0.84 -10.50 0.93
CA VAL A 50 0.22 -10.04 -0.33
C VAL A 50 0.47 -8.55 -0.54
N VAL A 51 0.32 -7.73 0.51
CA VAL A 51 0.61 -6.29 0.41
C VAL A 51 2.09 -6.04 0.13
N LEU A 52 2.98 -6.76 0.81
CA LEU A 52 4.41 -6.66 0.55
C LEU A 52 4.74 -7.00 -0.91
N ALA A 53 4.19 -8.09 -1.43
CA ALA A 53 4.38 -8.48 -2.83
C ALA A 53 3.80 -7.45 -3.81
N ALA A 54 2.63 -6.89 -3.52
CA ALA A 54 2.04 -5.86 -4.35
C ALA A 54 2.86 -4.55 -4.33
N ALA A 55 3.37 -4.16 -3.16
CA ALA A 55 4.20 -2.98 -3.00
C ALA A 55 5.54 -3.12 -3.76
N THR A 56 6.21 -4.27 -3.64
CA THR A 56 7.47 -4.52 -4.36
C THR A 56 7.25 -4.61 -5.88
N LEU A 57 6.14 -5.18 -6.33
CA LEU A 57 5.78 -5.20 -7.75
C LEU A 57 5.45 -3.80 -8.29
N GLY A 58 4.75 -2.96 -7.52
CA GLY A 58 4.46 -1.57 -7.88
C GLY A 58 5.74 -0.73 -8.02
N GLU A 59 6.62 -0.83 -7.04
CA GLU A 59 7.97 -0.23 -7.06
C GLU A 59 8.81 -0.70 -8.25
N ALA A 60 8.87 -2.02 -8.49
CA ALA A 60 9.60 -2.59 -9.62
C ALA A 60 9.05 -2.13 -10.97
N TRP A 61 7.73 -1.93 -11.06
CA TRP A 61 7.08 -1.38 -12.25
C TRP A 61 7.46 0.09 -12.46
N ASP A 62 7.43 0.92 -11.40
CA ASP A 62 7.82 2.34 -11.48
C ASP A 62 9.30 2.51 -11.87
N LEU A 63 10.18 1.62 -11.38
CA LEU A 63 11.59 1.52 -11.79
C LEU A 63 11.75 1.13 -13.27
N ARG A 64 10.98 0.15 -13.74
CA ARG A 64 11.01 -0.28 -15.15
C ARG A 64 10.50 0.83 -16.09
N ASP A 65 9.42 1.50 -15.68
CA ASP A 65 8.81 2.61 -16.41
C ASP A 65 9.77 3.81 -16.47
N SER A 66 10.41 4.14 -15.35
CA SER A 66 11.44 5.19 -15.28
C SER A 66 12.62 4.92 -16.23
N GLY A 67 13.04 3.66 -16.36
CA GLY A 67 14.05 3.25 -17.33
C GLY A 67 13.60 3.38 -18.79
N ALA A 68 12.33 3.07 -19.08
CA ALA A 68 11.76 3.23 -20.42
C ALA A 68 11.60 4.72 -20.82
N TYR A 69 11.25 5.59 -19.86
CA TYR A 69 10.98 7.01 -20.10
C TYR A 69 12.15 7.95 -19.75
N HIS A 70 13.36 7.43 -19.47
CA HIS A 70 14.55 8.23 -19.12
C HIS A 70 14.30 9.26 -18.00
N THR A 71 13.43 8.92 -17.07
CA THR A 71 13.07 9.79 -15.94
C THR A 71 14.03 9.52 -14.78
N ARG A 72 14.35 10.55 -13.99
CA ARG A 72 15.31 10.43 -12.88
C ARG A 72 14.81 9.38 -11.89
N ILE A 73 15.59 8.33 -11.68
CA ILE A 73 15.28 7.27 -10.71
C ILE A 73 15.40 7.89 -9.31
N ASP A 74 14.26 8.11 -8.65
CA ASP A 74 14.21 8.63 -7.29
C ASP A 74 14.10 7.48 -6.28
N LEU A 75 15.24 6.89 -5.96
CA LEU A 75 15.35 5.79 -4.98
C LEU A 75 14.85 6.20 -3.59
N LEU A 76 14.91 7.49 -3.25
CA LEU A 76 14.43 8.02 -1.96
C LEU A 76 12.90 8.11 -1.94
N GLY A 77 12.28 8.54 -3.05
CA GLY A 77 10.83 8.51 -3.22
C GLY A 77 10.27 7.08 -3.09
N ASN A 78 10.92 6.14 -3.75
CA ASN A 78 10.60 4.71 -3.72
C ASN A 78 10.69 4.08 -2.31
N TRP A 79 11.75 4.38 -1.57
CA TRP A 79 11.86 3.93 -0.18
C TRP A 79 10.72 4.46 0.70
N LYS A 80 10.35 5.73 0.50
CA LYS A 80 9.29 6.38 1.25
C LYS A 80 7.90 5.82 0.88
N ASP A 81 7.66 5.50 -0.39
CA ASP A 81 6.43 4.86 -0.86
C ASP A 81 6.28 3.43 -0.31
N LEU A 82 7.37 2.65 -0.27
CA LEU A 82 7.38 1.34 0.38
C LEU A 82 7.06 1.45 1.88
N TRP A 83 7.66 2.41 2.58
CA TRP A 83 7.41 2.65 3.99
C TRP A 83 5.96 3.05 4.25
N ASN A 84 5.43 3.99 3.48
CA ASN A 84 4.04 4.45 3.57
C ASN A 84 3.04 3.31 3.30
N THR A 85 3.32 2.46 2.31
CA THR A 85 2.47 1.31 1.97
C THR A 85 2.46 0.25 3.06
N MET A 86 3.61 0.00 3.71
CA MET A 86 3.78 -1.10 4.68
C MET A 86 3.53 -0.71 6.13
N LEU A 87 3.61 0.57 6.50
CA LEU A 87 3.49 1.04 7.89
C LEU A 87 2.14 0.65 8.50
N TRP A 88 1.03 0.92 7.80
CA TRP A 88 -0.30 0.61 8.29
C TRP A 88 -0.65 -0.90 8.28
N PRO A 89 -0.39 -1.67 7.21
CA PRO A 89 -0.57 -3.12 7.23
C PRO A 89 0.23 -3.81 8.33
N THR A 90 1.46 -3.35 8.60
CA THR A 90 2.30 -3.89 9.68
C THR A 90 1.73 -3.52 11.04
N GLY A 91 1.32 -2.26 11.24
CA GLY A 91 0.64 -1.81 12.44
C GLY A 91 -0.64 -2.59 12.74
N LEU A 92 -1.48 -2.82 11.72
CA LEU A 92 -2.71 -3.61 11.83
C LEU A 92 -2.43 -5.08 12.15
N LEU A 93 -1.40 -5.68 11.54
CA LEU A 93 -0.98 -7.05 11.85
C LEU A 93 -0.51 -7.17 13.31
N LEU A 94 0.31 -6.22 13.78
CA LEU A 94 0.78 -6.18 15.16
C LEU A 94 -0.37 -5.95 16.14
N LEU A 95 -1.26 -5.00 15.87
CA LEU A 95 -2.47 -4.76 16.66
C LEU A 95 -3.34 -6.01 16.74
N ALA A 96 -3.60 -6.66 15.61
CA ALA A 96 -4.36 -7.91 15.55
C ALA A 96 -3.66 -9.03 16.33
N ARG A 97 -2.33 -9.09 16.33
CA ARG A 97 -1.55 -10.18 16.94
C ARG A 97 -1.34 -10.02 18.45
N PHE A 98 -1.14 -8.79 18.91
CA PHE A 98 -0.84 -8.47 20.30
C PHE A 98 -2.04 -7.97 21.08
N THR A 99 -3.17 -7.72 20.43
CA THR A 99 -4.38 -7.21 21.08
C THR A 99 -5.60 -8.06 20.73
N PRO A 100 -6.44 -8.43 21.71
CA PRO A 100 -7.71 -9.12 21.46
C PRO A 100 -8.78 -8.21 20.84
N LEU A 101 -8.46 -6.94 20.52
CA LEU A 101 -9.41 -5.96 19.95
C LEU A 101 -10.11 -6.45 18.67
N LEU A 102 -9.46 -7.33 17.91
CA LEU A 102 -9.96 -7.89 16.65
C LEU A 102 -10.37 -9.36 16.79
N ASP A 103 -10.24 -9.94 17.99
CA ASP A 103 -10.74 -11.29 18.25
C ASP A 103 -12.26 -11.24 18.41
N ARG A 104 -12.93 -12.29 17.90
CA ARG A 104 -14.39 -12.41 18.03
C ARG A 104 -14.73 -12.44 19.53
N PRO A 105 -15.70 -11.66 20.01
CA PRO A 105 -16.16 -11.79 21.39
C PRO A 105 -16.57 -13.23 21.62
N ALA A 106 -15.97 -13.90 22.61
CA ALA A 106 -16.47 -15.17 23.08
C ALA A 106 -17.87 -14.91 23.64
N ILE A 107 -18.90 -15.45 22.99
CA ILE A 107 -20.25 -15.45 23.55
C ILE A 107 -20.18 -16.43 24.73
N PRO A 108 -20.40 -16.00 25.98
CA PRO A 108 -20.48 -16.93 27.10
C PRO A 108 -21.73 -17.80 26.92
N ASP A 109 -21.56 -19.12 27.05
CA ASP A 109 -22.65 -20.11 27.05
C ASP A 109 -23.54 -19.98 28.29
#